data_AF-A0A2T3YSH6-F1
#
_entry.id   AF-A0A2T3YSH6-F1
#
_cell.length_a   1.000
_cell.length_b   1.000
_cell.length_c   1.000
_cell.angle_alpha   90.00
_cell.angle_beta   90.00
_cell.angle_gamma   90.00
#
_symmetry.space_group_name_H-M   'P 1'
#
loop_
_entity.id
_entity.type
_entity.pdbx_description
1 polymer ?
#
loop_
_entity_poly.entity_id
_entity_poly.type
_entity_poly.pdbx_seq_one_letter_code
_entity_poly.pdbx_strand_id
1 'polypeptide(L)'
;MAAPDLDDSLKNLINTYNELNSHSVEELFSEPSPLEFMRYVARNTPFVIRGGASHWKATQNWNSTYLKSALDGQFVNVAVTPFGNADAPTFSPEHQATVISKPHEEIQLFSDFFTYVTQQETDPAFPSDSEVRYAQTQNDNLRDEYLTLYSDAQKDIPFARIALEKEPDAINLWIGNSRSTTAMHKDNFENIFVQIVGRKHFVLLPPLFHACVNERPVLPATYIRQGDGFALRLDPDSQPVPLATWDPDDPETNPTSTSPLAKPLYVTLNPGDMLYLPAMWYHKVKQSCISGGEGFVLAINYW
;
A
#
# COMPACT_ATOMS: atom_id res chain seq x y z
N MET A 1 46.17 -5.99 7.66
CA MET A 1 44.78 -6.30 8.07
C MET A 1 44.03 -6.68 6.81
N ALA A 2 43.40 -7.85 6.75
CA ALA A 2 42.51 -8.18 5.64
C ALA A 2 41.37 -7.14 5.62
N ALA A 3 40.92 -6.73 4.43
CA ALA A 3 39.73 -5.89 4.32
C ALA A 3 38.56 -6.62 5.02
N PRO A 4 37.72 -5.90 5.80
CA PRO A 4 36.56 -6.54 6.41
C PRO A 4 35.67 -7.14 5.32
N ASP A 5 35.09 -8.30 5.61
CA ASP A 5 34.09 -8.92 4.74
C ASP A 5 32.92 -7.93 4.56
N LEU A 6 32.42 -7.83 3.32
CA LEU A 6 31.32 -6.92 2.99
C LEU A 6 30.05 -7.32 3.75
N ASP A 7 29.82 -8.63 3.91
CA ASP A 7 28.66 -9.17 4.63
C ASP A 7 28.73 -8.79 6.12
N ASP A 8 29.88 -8.94 6.77
CA ASP A 8 30.08 -8.52 8.16
C ASP A 8 29.91 -7.00 8.34
N SER A 9 30.38 -6.20 7.36
CA SER A 9 30.23 -4.76 7.38
C SER A 9 28.76 -4.33 7.29
N LEU A 10 27.97 -5.00 6.44
CA LEU A 10 26.52 -4.76 6.32
C LEU A 10 25.78 -5.16 7.59
N LYS A 11 26.09 -6.33 8.17
CA LYS A 11 25.50 -6.77 9.44
C LYS A 11 25.79 -5.78 10.56
N ASN A 12 27.03 -5.30 10.67
CA ASN A 12 27.42 -4.30 11.67
C ASN A 12 26.67 -2.98 11.48
N LEU A 13 26.51 -2.52 10.23
CA LEU A 13 25.74 -1.31 9.92
C LEU A 13 24.27 -1.45 10.35
N ILE A 14 23.62 -2.57 10.02
CA ILE A 14 22.22 -2.84 10.39
C ILE A 14 22.07 -2.92 11.91
N ASN A 15 22.97 -3.63 12.59
CA ASN A 15 22.94 -3.72 14.06
C ASN A 15 23.14 -2.36 14.72
N THR A 16 24.12 -1.57 14.26
CA THR A 16 24.36 -0.21 14.75
C THR A 16 23.13 0.68 14.54
N TYR A 17 22.51 0.62 13.36
CA TYR A 17 21.27 1.35 13.10
C TYR A 17 20.16 0.93 14.06
N ASN A 18 20.00 -0.37 14.29
CA ASN A 18 19.01 -0.91 15.21
C ASN A 18 19.25 -0.50 16.67
N GLU A 19 20.50 -0.25 17.08
CA GLU A 19 20.83 0.22 18.43
C GLU A 19 20.56 1.72 18.62
N LEU A 20 20.67 2.50 17.54
CA LEU A 20 20.56 3.96 17.58
C LEU A 20 19.15 4.49 17.26
N ASN A 21 18.27 3.67 16.67
CA ASN A 21 16.96 4.10 16.21
C ASN A 21 15.82 3.36 16.92
N SER A 22 14.68 4.06 17.09
CA SER A 22 13.47 3.45 17.65
C SER A 22 12.91 2.38 16.72
N HIS A 23 12.28 1.36 17.32
CA HIS A 23 11.50 0.34 16.63
C HIS A 23 9.98 0.57 16.77
N SER A 24 9.58 1.79 17.07
CA SER A 24 8.19 2.24 17.05
C SER A 24 8.05 3.49 16.19
N VAL A 25 6.89 3.63 15.56
CA VAL A 25 6.51 4.86 14.87
C VAL A 25 5.99 5.85 15.89
N GLU A 26 6.43 7.10 15.78
CA GLU A 26 5.96 8.17 16.66
C GLU A 26 4.48 8.48 16.38
N GLU A 27 3.69 8.66 17.45
CA GLU A 27 2.28 9.02 17.35
C GLU A 27 2.08 10.46 17.82
N LEU A 28 1.53 11.28 16.92
CA LEU A 28 1.14 12.66 17.16
C LEU A 28 -0.38 12.73 17.40
N PHE A 29 -0.81 13.65 18.25
CA PHE A 29 -2.23 13.89 18.56
C PHE A 29 -2.73 15.23 18.01
N SER A 30 -1.90 15.90 17.21
CA SER A 30 -2.21 17.11 16.45
C SER A 30 -1.33 17.14 15.20
N GLU A 31 -1.75 17.88 14.19
CA GLU A 31 -0.92 18.12 13.01
C GLU A 31 0.38 18.85 13.40
N PRO A 32 1.55 18.44 12.87
CA PRO A 32 2.79 19.16 13.09
C PRO A 32 2.76 20.50 12.35
N SER A 33 3.50 21.49 12.85
CA SER A 33 3.82 22.66 12.03
C SER A 33 4.69 22.26 10.83
N PRO A 34 4.73 23.05 9.75
CA PRO A 34 5.61 22.78 8.60
C PRO A 34 7.08 22.60 9.00
N LEU A 35 7.57 23.36 9.99
CA LEU A 35 8.94 23.23 10.50
C LEU A 35 9.17 21.91 11.24
N GLU A 36 8.20 21.45 12.05
CA GLU A 36 8.28 20.15 12.71
C GLU A 36 8.24 19.02 11.69
N PHE A 37 7.34 19.11 10.70
CA PHE A 37 7.28 18.15 9.60
C PHE A 37 8.60 18.05 8.84
N MET A 38 9.24 19.17 8.48
CA MET A 38 10.54 19.17 7.82
C MET A 38 11.64 18.44 8.61
N ARG A 39 11.55 18.39 9.94
CA ARG A 39 12.50 17.59 10.75
C ARG A 39 12.29 16.10 10.52
N TYR A 40 11.06 15.63 10.32
CA TYR A 40 10.79 14.22 9.97
C TYR A 40 11.27 13.91 8.55
N VAL A 41 11.01 14.81 7.58
CA VAL A 41 11.53 14.68 6.21
C VAL A 41 13.06 14.59 6.21
N ALA A 42 13.74 15.52 6.88
CA ALA A 42 15.21 15.55 6.94
C ALA A 42 15.82 14.31 7.62
N ARG A 43 15.11 13.70 8.58
CA ARG A 43 15.51 12.45 9.25
C ARG A 43 15.05 11.20 8.50
N ASN A 44 14.19 11.35 7.49
CA ASN A 44 13.51 10.27 6.78
C ASN A 44 12.81 9.30 7.74
N THR A 45 12.03 9.83 8.70
CA THR A 45 11.37 9.05 9.75
C THR A 45 9.84 9.16 9.66
N PRO A 46 9.10 8.04 9.66
CA PRO A 46 7.64 8.05 9.63
C PRO A 46 7.04 8.50 10.97
N PHE A 47 5.81 9.01 10.91
CA PHE A 47 4.98 9.25 12.09
C PHE A 47 3.50 9.03 11.74
N VAL A 48 2.68 8.79 12.75
CA VAL A 48 1.21 8.71 12.61
C VAL A 48 0.57 9.88 13.34
N ILE A 49 -0.37 10.57 12.71
CA ILE A 49 -1.28 11.52 13.37
C ILE A 49 -2.56 10.78 13.69
N ARG A 50 -2.81 10.55 14.99
CA ARG A 50 -4.04 9.89 15.45
C ARG A 50 -5.23 10.81 15.31
N GLY A 51 -6.23 10.38 14.54
CA GLY A 51 -7.46 11.13 14.30
C GLY A 51 -7.30 12.47 13.56
N GLY A 52 -6.16 12.70 12.89
CA GLY A 52 -5.90 13.96 12.16
C GLY A 52 -6.98 14.29 11.10
N ALA A 53 -7.54 13.27 10.47
CA ALA A 53 -8.58 13.38 9.44
C ALA A 53 -10.00 13.12 9.96
N SER A 54 -10.21 12.97 11.28
CA SER A 54 -11.53 12.62 11.84
C SER A 54 -12.63 13.64 11.55
N HIS A 55 -12.24 14.89 11.29
CA HIS A 55 -13.16 15.99 10.98
C HIS A 55 -13.39 16.19 9.48
N TRP A 56 -12.72 15.43 8.61
CA TRP A 56 -12.89 15.55 7.17
C TRP A 56 -14.28 15.11 6.74
N LYS A 57 -14.83 15.78 5.72
CA LYS A 57 -16.13 15.43 5.14
C LYS A 57 -16.13 13.98 4.64
N ALA A 58 -15.04 13.54 4.01
CA ALA A 58 -14.84 12.15 3.60
C ALA A 58 -14.99 11.18 4.79
N THR A 59 -14.23 11.38 5.87
CA THR A 59 -14.25 10.51 7.07
C THR A 59 -15.61 10.47 7.77
N GLN A 60 -16.36 11.58 7.75
CA GLN A 60 -17.66 11.65 8.40
C GLN A 60 -18.82 11.08 7.58
N ASN A 61 -18.73 11.14 6.24
CA ASN A 61 -19.89 10.89 5.38
C ASN A 61 -19.74 9.71 4.41
N TRP A 62 -18.52 9.27 4.09
CA TRP A 62 -18.33 8.21 3.11
C TRP A 62 -18.69 6.83 3.70
N ASN A 63 -19.96 6.46 3.50
CA ASN A 63 -20.51 5.13 3.75
C ASN A 63 -21.02 4.52 2.44
N SER A 64 -21.48 3.26 2.50
CA SER A 64 -21.97 2.52 1.34
C SER A 64 -23.06 3.26 0.57
N THR A 65 -24.02 3.86 1.27
CA THR A 65 -25.13 4.59 0.65
C THR A 65 -24.63 5.84 -0.08
N TYR A 66 -23.74 6.61 0.57
CA TYR A 66 -23.19 7.82 0.00
C TYR A 66 -22.38 7.52 -1.27
N LEU A 67 -21.44 6.57 -1.20
CA LEU A 67 -20.55 6.25 -2.32
C LEU A 67 -21.33 5.73 -3.53
N LYS A 68 -22.31 4.85 -3.31
CA LYS A 68 -23.20 4.37 -4.40
C LYS A 68 -23.99 5.50 -5.05
N SER A 69 -24.43 6.48 -4.28
CA SER A 69 -25.14 7.64 -4.84
C SER A 69 -24.21 8.63 -5.54
N ALA A 70 -23.02 8.87 -5.01
CA ALA A 70 -22.08 9.87 -5.53
C ALA A 70 -21.36 9.40 -6.81
N LEU A 71 -21.23 8.09 -6.99
CA LEU A 71 -20.59 7.43 -8.13
C LEU A 71 -21.62 6.65 -8.97
N ASP A 72 -22.91 7.00 -8.87
CA ASP A 72 -23.97 6.33 -9.64
C ASP A 72 -23.72 6.46 -11.15
N GLY A 73 -23.84 5.34 -11.86
CA GLY A 73 -23.57 5.26 -13.30
C GLY A 73 -22.11 5.42 -13.72
N GLN A 74 -21.15 5.59 -12.78
CA GLN A 74 -19.74 5.73 -13.11
C GLN A 74 -19.04 4.39 -13.31
N PHE A 75 -18.05 4.38 -14.19
CA PHE A 75 -17.18 3.23 -14.44
C PHE A 75 -15.80 3.49 -13.86
N VAL A 76 -15.20 2.46 -13.27
CA VAL A 76 -13.93 2.51 -12.55
C VAL A 76 -12.99 1.42 -13.04
N ASN A 77 -11.68 1.66 -12.98
CA ASN A 77 -10.67 0.64 -13.28
C ASN A 77 -10.41 -0.21 -12.03
N VAL A 78 -10.63 -1.51 -12.19
CA VAL A 78 -10.55 -2.50 -11.12
C VAL A 78 -9.41 -3.46 -11.43
N ALA A 79 -8.45 -3.55 -10.51
CA ALA A 79 -7.48 -4.62 -10.49
C ALA A 79 -8.13 -5.91 -9.98
N VAL A 80 -8.07 -6.96 -10.79
CA VAL A 80 -8.62 -8.28 -10.51
C VAL A 80 -7.49 -9.29 -10.44
N THR A 81 -7.44 -10.05 -9.35
CA THR A 81 -6.42 -11.08 -9.11
C THR A 81 -7.05 -12.33 -8.51
N PRO A 82 -6.48 -13.52 -8.71
CA PRO A 82 -6.99 -14.73 -8.07
C PRO A 82 -6.79 -14.74 -6.54
N PHE A 83 -5.75 -14.07 -6.02
CA PHE A 83 -5.35 -14.19 -4.61
C PHE A 83 -5.18 -12.86 -3.88
N GLY A 84 -5.57 -11.74 -4.48
CA GLY A 84 -5.37 -10.40 -3.88
C GLY A 84 -3.91 -9.94 -3.89
N ASN A 85 -3.09 -10.47 -4.80
CA ASN A 85 -1.63 -10.34 -4.86
C ASN A 85 -1.18 -9.52 -6.09
N ALA A 86 -1.82 -8.37 -6.32
CA ALA A 86 -1.40 -7.47 -7.37
C ALA A 86 0.02 -6.95 -7.10
N ASP A 87 0.85 -6.93 -8.15
CA ASP A 87 2.23 -6.46 -8.15
C ASP A 87 3.13 -7.15 -7.11
N ALA A 88 2.83 -8.42 -6.83
CA ALA A 88 3.51 -9.23 -5.82
C ALA A 88 4.54 -10.21 -6.43
N PRO A 89 5.56 -10.63 -5.66
CA PRO A 89 6.42 -11.73 -6.06
C PRO A 89 5.62 -13.03 -6.09
N THR A 90 5.45 -13.60 -7.29
CA THR A 90 4.65 -14.81 -7.51
C THR A 90 5.48 -15.83 -8.27
N PHE A 91 5.45 -17.09 -7.83
CA PHE A 91 6.10 -18.18 -8.56
C PHE A 91 5.28 -18.54 -9.80
N SER A 92 5.91 -18.51 -10.97
CA SER A 92 5.33 -19.01 -12.23
C SER A 92 5.78 -20.46 -12.45
N PRO A 93 4.89 -21.46 -12.36
CA PRO A 93 5.24 -22.85 -12.66
C PRO A 93 5.64 -23.06 -14.12
N GLU A 94 5.06 -22.30 -15.05
CA GLU A 94 5.37 -22.38 -16.48
C GLU A 94 6.83 -22.02 -16.76
N HIS A 95 7.37 -21.02 -16.06
CA HIS A 95 8.73 -20.53 -16.25
C HIS A 95 9.72 -20.96 -15.16
N GLN A 96 9.24 -21.69 -14.13
CA GLN A 96 10.04 -22.15 -12.98
C GLN A 96 10.81 -21.00 -12.30
N ALA A 97 10.20 -19.82 -12.21
CA ALA A 97 10.84 -18.61 -11.70
C ALA A 97 9.85 -17.69 -10.97
N THR A 98 10.36 -16.84 -10.08
CA THR A 98 9.59 -15.74 -9.50
C THR A 98 9.44 -14.61 -10.51
N VAL A 99 8.21 -14.12 -10.68
CA VAL A 99 7.84 -12.98 -11.51
C VAL A 99 7.15 -11.92 -10.64
N ILE A 100 7.01 -10.70 -11.14
CA ILE A 100 6.06 -9.72 -10.58
C ILE A 100 4.69 -9.95 -11.22
N SER A 101 3.67 -10.29 -10.43
CA SER A 101 2.32 -10.59 -10.92
C SER A 101 1.45 -9.33 -10.98
N LYS A 102 1.41 -8.69 -12.14
CA LYS A 102 0.49 -7.59 -12.42
C LYS A 102 -0.96 -8.08 -12.46
N PRO A 103 -1.91 -7.27 -11.97
CA PRO A 103 -3.32 -7.63 -11.98
C PRO A 103 -3.89 -7.70 -13.39
N HIS A 104 -5.01 -8.41 -13.54
CA HIS A 104 -5.89 -8.21 -14.69
C HIS A 104 -6.68 -6.92 -14.47
N GLU A 105 -6.66 -5.98 -15.41
CA GLU A 105 -7.42 -4.74 -15.29
C GLU A 105 -8.73 -4.80 -16.06
N GLU A 106 -9.81 -4.36 -15.42
CA GLU A 106 -11.15 -4.31 -16.02
C GLU A 106 -11.85 -3.01 -15.67
N ILE A 107 -12.52 -2.42 -16.66
CA ILE A 107 -13.45 -1.31 -16.41
C ILE A 107 -14.79 -1.90 -15.96
N GLN A 108 -15.22 -1.58 -14.74
CA GLN A 108 -16.47 -2.07 -14.15
C GLN A 108 -17.38 -0.93 -13.75
N LEU A 109 -18.70 -1.14 -13.79
CA LEU A 109 -19.65 -0.21 -13.19
C LEU A 109 -19.39 -0.17 -11.68
N PHE A 110 -19.25 1.03 -11.10
CA PHE A 110 -18.88 1.20 -9.70
C PHE A 110 -19.82 0.45 -8.75
N SER A 111 -21.13 0.46 -9.01
CA SER A 111 -22.12 -0.24 -8.19
C SER A 111 -21.88 -1.75 -8.12
N ASP A 112 -21.43 -2.35 -9.22
CA ASP A 112 -21.23 -3.80 -9.34
C ASP A 112 -19.93 -4.21 -8.64
N PHE A 113 -18.85 -3.48 -8.93
CA PHE A 113 -17.57 -3.61 -8.23
C PHE A 113 -17.76 -3.46 -6.71
N PHE A 114 -18.41 -2.38 -6.28
CA PHE A 114 -18.57 -2.06 -4.88
C PHE A 114 -19.43 -3.10 -4.16
N THR A 115 -20.53 -3.54 -4.80
CA THR A 115 -21.37 -4.61 -4.26
C THR A 115 -20.61 -5.93 -4.13
N TYR A 116 -19.78 -6.28 -5.14
CA TYR A 116 -18.92 -7.46 -5.09
C TYR A 116 -17.96 -7.43 -3.89
N VAL A 117 -17.20 -6.33 -3.74
CA VAL A 117 -16.21 -6.17 -2.66
C VAL A 117 -16.87 -6.28 -1.29
N THR A 118 -18.02 -5.64 -1.09
CA THR A 118 -18.77 -5.69 0.17
C THR A 118 -19.35 -7.08 0.45
N GLN A 119 -19.93 -7.75 -0.55
CA GLN A 119 -20.47 -9.11 -0.38
C GLN A 119 -19.37 -10.12 -0.10
N GLN A 120 -18.21 -10.00 -0.77
CA GLN A 120 -17.07 -10.87 -0.54
C GLN A 120 -16.54 -10.83 0.91
N GLU A 121 -16.72 -9.71 1.60
CA GLU A 121 -16.37 -9.55 3.01
C GLU A 121 -17.49 -10.02 3.95
N THR A 122 -18.74 -9.67 3.64
CA THR A 122 -19.87 -9.75 4.59
C THR A 122 -20.72 -11.02 4.47
N ASP A 123 -20.73 -11.68 3.32
CA ASP A 123 -21.52 -12.89 3.08
C ASP A 123 -20.67 -14.15 3.40
N PRO A 124 -20.99 -14.91 4.46
CA PRO A 124 -20.26 -16.14 4.79
C PRO A 124 -20.39 -17.24 3.72
N ALA A 125 -21.39 -17.15 2.84
CA ALA A 125 -21.59 -18.07 1.73
C ALA A 125 -20.82 -17.65 0.46
N PHE A 126 -20.16 -16.49 0.46
CA PHE A 126 -19.37 -16.04 -0.68
C PHE A 126 -18.19 -17.01 -0.92
N PRO A 127 -17.99 -17.53 -2.15
CA PRO A 127 -16.97 -18.56 -2.37
C PRO A 127 -15.57 -18.09 -1.99
N SER A 128 -14.84 -18.91 -1.24
CA SER A 128 -13.52 -18.56 -0.71
C SER A 128 -12.44 -18.45 -1.79
N ASP A 129 -12.62 -19.15 -2.90
CA ASP A 129 -11.75 -19.18 -4.09
C ASP A 129 -12.13 -18.14 -5.16
N SER A 130 -13.09 -17.26 -4.86
CA SER A 130 -13.44 -16.15 -5.75
C SER A 130 -12.28 -15.17 -5.91
N GLU A 131 -12.20 -14.58 -7.11
CA GLU A 131 -11.27 -13.50 -7.44
C GLU A 131 -11.35 -12.34 -6.44
N VAL A 132 -10.25 -11.61 -6.28
CA VAL A 132 -10.15 -10.43 -5.43
C VAL A 132 -10.12 -9.20 -6.31
N ARG A 133 -10.98 -8.23 -5.99
CA ARG A 133 -11.10 -6.95 -6.70
C ARG A 133 -10.60 -5.80 -5.84
N TYR A 134 -9.82 -4.91 -6.44
CA TYR A 134 -9.26 -3.75 -5.75
C TYR A 134 -9.18 -2.55 -6.70
N ALA A 135 -9.78 -1.43 -6.32
CA ALA A 135 -9.60 -0.15 -7.01
C ALA A 135 -8.32 0.50 -6.48
N GLN A 136 -7.28 0.52 -7.32
CA GLN A 136 -5.91 0.84 -6.90
C GLN A 136 -5.08 1.58 -7.97
N THR A 137 -5.74 2.26 -8.90
CA THR A 137 -5.05 3.09 -9.89
C THR A 137 -4.26 4.22 -9.19
N GLN A 138 -2.95 4.27 -9.40
CA GLN A 138 -2.02 5.20 -8.71
C GLN A 138 -1.59 6.35 -9.62
N ASN A 139 -2.53 6.87 -10.41
CA ASN A 139 -2.30 7.83 -11.48
C ASN A 139 -3.12 9.10 -11.30
N ASP A 140 -3.25 9.57 -10.05
CA ASP A 140 -4.08 10.71 -9.69
C ASP A 140 -5.59 10.44 -9.81
N ASN A 141 -5.98 9.20 -9.54
CA ASN A 141 -7.33 8.71 -9.82
C ASN A 141 -8.44 9.47 -9.08
N LEU A 142 -8.17 10.14 -7.94
CA LEU A 142 -9.20 10.90 -7.24
C LEU A 142 -9.62 12.16 -8.01
N ARG A 143 -8.68 12.80 -8.72
CA ARG A 143 -8.92 14.01 -9.52
C ARG A 143 -9.42 13.68 -10.93
N ASP A 144 -9.38 12.42 -11.35
CA ASP A 144 -9.84 11.96 -12.67
C ASP A 144 -11.03 10.99 -12.54
N GLU A 145 -10.75 9.74 -12.17
CA GLU A 145 -11.73 8.64 -12.08
C GLU A 145 -12.82 8.86 -11.01
N TYR A 146 -12.51 9.49 -9.88
CA TYR A 146 -13.42 9.70 -8.75
C TYR A 146 -13.75 11.19 -8.49
N LEU A 147 -13.77 12.01 -9.54
CA LEU A 147 -13.89 13.47 -9.44
C LEU A 147 -15.11 13.95 -8.62
N THR A 148 -16.23 13.21 -8.63
CA THR A 148 -17.42 13.58 -7.83
C THR A 148 -17.21 13.50 -6.33
N LEU A 149 -16.24 12.71 -5.88
CA LEU A 149 -15.82 12.61 -4.47
C LEU A 149 -14.78 13.66 -4.09
N TYR A 150 -14.05 14.23 -5.06
CA TYR A 150 -12.91 15.12 -4.79
C TYR A 150 -13.28 16.33 -3.92
N SER A 151 -14.50 16.87 -4.04
CA SER A 151 -14.96 17.99 -3.20
C SER A 151 -15.07 17.68 -1.71
N ASP A 152 -15.06 16.41 -1.31
CA ASP A 152 -15.15 15.98 0.08
C ASP A 152 -13.79 15.67 0.71
N ALA A 153 -12.77 15.53 -0.14
CA ALA A 153 -11.38 15.32 0.26
C ALA A 153 -10.65 16.67 0.37
N GLN A 154 -9.49 16.67 1.03
CA GLN A 154 -8.61 17.83 0.99
C GLN A 154 -7.92 17.90 -0.37
N LYS A 155 -7.58 19.12 -0.80
CA LYS A 155 -6.83 19.32 -2.05
C LYS A 155 -5.33 19.08 -1.88
N ASP A 156 -4.85 19.31 -0.67
CA ASP A 156 -3.48 19.16 -0.23
C ASP A 156 -3.45 18.91 1.29
N ILE A 157 -2.26 18.66 1.84
CA ILE A 157 -2.02 18.58 3.27
C ILE A 157 -1.20 19.81 3.67
N PRO A 158 -1.79 20.82 4.36
CA PRO A 158 -1.17 22.13 4.50
C PRO A 158 0.23 22.10 5.12
N PHE A 159 0.46 21.30 6.17
CA PHE A 159 1.77 21.21 6.80
C PHE A 159 2.84 20.66 5.85
N ALA A 160 2.47 19.70 4.99
CA ALA A 160 3.38 19.08 4.03
C ALA A 160 3.62 19.97 2.81
N ARG A 161 2.55 20.52 2.23
CA ARG A 161 2.62 21.44 1.08
C ARG A 161 3.48 22.67 1.38
N ILE A 162 3.29 23.28 2.56
CA ILE A 162 4.08 24.46 2.97
C ILE A 162 5.54 24.09 3.21
N ALA A 163 5.80 22.95 3.85
CA ALA A 163 7.14 22.49 4.17
C ALA A 163 7.97 22.09 2.93
N LEU A 164 7.35 21.36 2.00
CA LEU A 164 7.98 20.87 0.78
C LEU A 164 7.91 21.89 -0.37
N GLU A 165 7.20 23.00 -0.17
CA GLU A 165 6.93 24.03 -1.17
C GLU A 165 6.36 23.47 -2.48
N LYS A 166 5.52 22.43 -2.37
CA LYS A 166 5.01 21.68 -3.51
C LYS A 166 3.60 21.16 -3.26
N GLU A 167 2.76 21.25 -4.28
CA GLU A 167 1.45 20.57 -4.33
C GLU A 167 1.64 19.07 -4.58
N PRO A 168 0.68 18.21 -4.18
CA PRO A 168 0.75 16.80 -4.50
C PRO A 168 0.76 16.56 -6.03
N ASP A 169 1.71 15.76 -6.49
CA ASP A 169 1.78 15.26 -7.86
C ASP A 169 0.55 14.38 -8.16
N ALA A 170 0.11 13.58 -7.18
CA ALA A 170 -1.06 12.72 -7.30
C ALA A 170 -1.85 12.63 -5.98
N ILE A 171 -3.17 12.49 -6.11
CA ILE A 171 -4.07 12.15 -5.01
C ILE A 171 -4.79 10.88 -5.41
N ASN A 172 -4.48 9.78 -4.73
CA ASN A 172 -5.07 8.48 -5.07
C ASN A 172 -6.08 8.05 -4.02
N LEU A 173 -7.16 7.45 -4.50
CA LEU A 173 -8.21 6.81 -3.73
C LEU A 173 -8.12 5.29 -3.92
N TRP A 174 -8.33 4.57 -2.82
CA TRP A 174 -8.20 3.13 -2.77
C TRP A 174 -9.46 2.51 -2.20
N ILE A 175 -10.08 1.54 -2.89
CA ILE A 175 -11.26 0.81 -2.39
C ILE A 175 -11.04 -0.70 -2.54
N GLY A 176 -11.15 -1.45 -1.45
CA GLY A 176 -11.05 -2.91 -1.44
C GLY A 176 -11.66 -3.53 -0.20
N ASN A 177 -11.25 -4.76 0.11
CA ASN A 177 -11.64 -5.48 1.33
C ASN A 177 -10.43 -6.22 1.94
N SER A 178 -10.67 -7.06 2.95
CA SER A 178 -9.59 -7.74 3.68
C SER A 178 -8.75 -8.72 2.85
N ARG A 179 -9.16 -9.05 1.61
CA ARG A 179 -8.49 -10.04 0.77
C ARG A 179 -7.37 -9.48 -0.09
N SER A 180 -7.26 -8.17 -0.29
CA SER A 180 -6.17 -7.56 -1.07
C SER A 180 -4.97 -7.22 -0.19
N THR A 181 -3.77 -7.55 -0.67
CA THR A 181 -2.49 -7.21 -0.04
C THR A 181 -1.56 -6.60 -1.07
N THR A 182 -0.95 -5.46 -0.72
CA THR A 182 0.16 -4.88 -1.48
C THR A 182 1.47 -5.43 -0.93
N ALA A 183 2.27 -6.06 -1.79
CA ALA A 183 3.54 -6.68 -1.41
C ALA A 183 4.59 -5.65 -0.93
N MET A 184 5.68 -6.14 -0.36
CA MET A 184 6.80 -5.28 0.06
C MET A 184 7.37 -4.53 -1.15
N HIS A 185 7.36 -3.20 -1.10
CA HIS A 185 7.89 -2.33 -2.16
C HIS A 185 8.29 -0.98 -1.58
N LYS A 186 8.82 -0.07 -2.40
CA LYS A 186 9.17 1.30 -2.00
C LYS A 186 8.82 2.27 -3.12
N ASP A 187 8.42 3.47 -2.74
CA ASP A 187 8.11 4.58 -3.65
C ASP A 187 9.12 5.70 -3.50
N ASN A 188 9.24 6.54 -4.53
CA ASN A 188 10.07 7.74 -4.54
C ASN A 188 9.29 9.01 -4.17
N PHE A 189 8.16 8.88 -3.45
CA PHE A 189 7.28 9.97 -3.05
C PHE A 189 7.23 10.16 -1.52
N GLU A 190 7.02 11.39 -1.08
CA GLU A 190 6.68 11.69 0.32
C GLU A 190 5.18 11.45 0.51
N ASN A 191 4.80 10.31 1.08
CA ASN A 191 3.42 9.85 1.06
C ASN A 191 2.69 10.22 2.36
N ILE A 192 1.62 11.02 2.26
CA ILE A 192 0.67 11.20 3.36
C ILE A 192 -0.54 10.30 3.11
N PHE A 193 -0.62 9.19 3.84
CA PHE A 193 -1.66 8.18 3.71
C PHE A 193 -2.75 8.38 4.76
N VAL A 194 -4.00 8.53 4.35
CA VAL A 194 -5.14 8.85 5.22
C VAL A 194 -6.18 7.74 5.17
N GLN A 195 -6.47 7.17 6.34
CA GLN A 195 -7.46 6.09 6.46
C GLN A 195 -8.87 6.67 6.65
N ILE A 196 -9.81 6.30 5.78
CA ILE A 196 -11.19 6.85 5.80
C ILE A 196 -12.19 5.83 6.34
N VAL A 197 -12.24 4.62 5.78
CA VAL A 197 -13.16 3.53 6.19
C VAL A 197 -12.40 2.24 6.39
N GLY A 198 -12.67 1.50 7.46
CA GLY A 198 -11.92 0.28 7.77
C GLY A 198 -10.52 0.55 8.33
N ARG A 199 -9.60 -0.39 8.17
CA ARG A 199 -8.22 -0.28 8.67
C ARG A 199 -7.20 -0.65 7.62
N LYS A 200 -6.04 0.00 7.67
CA LYS A 200 -4.81 -0.38 6.95
C LYS A 200 -3.74 -0.80 7.95
N HIS A 201 -3.01 -1.85 7.59
CA HIS A 201 -1.94 -2.44 8.38
C HIS A 201 -0.65 -2.39 7.56
N PHE A 202 0.26 -1.53 7.98
CA PHE A 202 1.56 -1.35 7.35
C PHE A 202 2.63 -2.14 8.10
N VAL A 203 3.48 -2.80 7.34
CA VAL A 203 4.80 -3.25 7.79
C VAL A 203 5.81 -2.36 7.10
N LEU A 204 6.65 -1.65 7.86
CA LEU A 204 7.61 -0.68 7.35
C LEU A 204 9.04 -1.12 7.65
N LEU A 205 9.93 -0.93 6.69
CA LEU A 205 11.37 -1.11 6.83
C LEU A 205 12.06 0.15 6.27
N PRO A 206 13.03 0.74 7.00
CA PRO A 206 13.75 1.90 6.50
C PRO A 206 14.56 1.53 5.24
N PRO A 207 14.93 2.52 4.40
CA PRO A 207 15.71 2.27 3.18
C PRO A 207 17.03 1.50 3.43
N LEU A 208 17.62 1.66 4.62
CA LEU A 208 18.82 0.94 5.04
C LEU A 208 18.66 -0.59 4.96
N PHE A 209 17.43 -1.10 5.12
CA PHE A 209 17.14 -2.53 5.10
C PHE A 209 16.96 -3.08 3.67
N HIS A 210 17.38 -2.34 2.64
CA HIS A 210 17.50 -2.87 1.27
C HIS A 210 18.22 -4.23 1.24
N ALA A 211 19.30 -4.38 2.01
CA ALA A 211 20.05 -5.64 2.09
C ALA A 211 19.22 -6.80 2.66
N CYS A 212 18.18 -6.52 3.43
CA CYS A 212 17.32 -7.50 4.08
C CYS A 212 16.20 -8.00 3.17
N VAL A 213 15.68 -7.18 2.25
CA VAL A 213 14.44 -7.47 1.51
C VAL A 213 14.63 -8.34 0.25
N ASN A 214 15.87 -8.77 -0.01
CA ASN A 214 16.23 -9.58 -1.17
C ASN A 214 15.67 -9.00 -2.49
N GLU A 215 15.88 -7.70 -2.70
CA GLU A 215 15.47 -7.03 -3.93
C GLU A 215 16.29 -7.56 -5.11
N ARG A 216 15.61 -8.09 -6.13
CA ARG A 216 16.25 -8.66 -7.31
C ARG A 216 15.45 -8.36 -8.59
N PRO A 217 16.10 -8.39 -9.76
CA PRO A 217 15.40 -8.26 -11.03
C PRO A 217 14.48 -9.47 -11.26
N VAL A 218 13.19 -9.21 -11.49
CA VAL A 218 12.18 -10.23 -11.84
C VAL A 218 11.45 -9.81 -13.12
N LEU A 219 11.02 -10.79 -13.92
CA LEU A 219 10.26 -10.49 -15.12
C LEU A 219 8.81 -10.10 -14.78
N PRO A 220 8.25 -9.09 -15.47
CA PRO A 220 6.82 -8.80 -15.43
C PRO A 220 5.96 -9.91 -16.03
N ALA A 221 4.87 -10.23 -15.34
CA ALA A 221 3.82 -11.10 -15.85
C ALA A 221 2.45 -10.56 -15.45
N THR A 222 1.47 -10.64 -16.34
CA THR A 222 0.11 -10.15 -16.11
C THR A 222 -0.87 -11.32 -15.98
N TYR A 223 -1.78 -11.24 -15.01
CA TYR A 223 -2.91 -12.16 -14.94
C TYR A 223 -3.85 -11.94 -16.12
N ILE A 224 -4.16 -13.02 -16.83
CA ILE A 224 -5.10 -13.03 -17.95
C ILE A 224 -6.27 -13.94 -17.60
N ARG A 225 -7.50 -13.43 -17.72
CA ARG A 225 -8.73 -14.19 -17.52
C ARG A 225 -8.82 -15.32 -18.55
N GLN A 226 -9.06 -16.55 -18.08
CA GLN A 226 -9.25 -17.74 -18.90
C GLN A 226 -10.43 -18.56 -18.37
N GLY A 227 -11.59 -18.42 -19.02
CA GLY A 227 -12.85 -18.96 -18.50
C GLY A 227 -13.17 -18.35 -17.13
N ASP A 228 -13.42 -19.20 -16.14
CA ASP A 228 -13.73 -18.80 -14.77
C ASP A 228 -12.47 -18.58 -13.91
N GLY A 229 -11.27 -18.75 -14.47
CA GLY A 229 -9.99 -18.65 -13.75
C GLY A 229 -9.00 -17.65 -14.36
N PHE A 230 -7.76 -17.70 -13.86
CA PHE A 230 -6.66 -16.84 -14.31
C PHE A 230 -5.42 -17.67 -14.65
N ALA A 231 -4.68 -17.21 -15.65
CA ALA A 231 -3.32 -17.66 -15.93
C ALA A 231 -2.37 -16.47 -15.89
N LEU A 232 -1.19 -16.66 -15.30
CA LEU A 232 -0.15 -15.64 -15.24
C LEU A 232 0.74 -15.77 -16.47
N ARG A 233 0.81 -14.72 -17.31
CA ARG A 233 1.61 -14.73 -18.55
C ARG A 233 2.69 -13.67 -18.52
N LEU A 234 3.92 -14.03 -18.90
CA LEU A 234 4.99 -13.04 -19.05
C LEU A 234 4.60 -11.95 -20.04
N ASP A 235 4.92 -10.71 -19.69
CA ASP A 235 4.71 -9.57 -20.57
C ASP A 235 5.74 -9.63 -21.72
N PRO A 236 5.29 -9.62 -22.99
CA PRO A 236 6.21 -9.66 -24.13
C PRO A 236 7.11 -8.43 -24.14
N ASP A 237 8.38 -8.62 -24.50
CA ASP A 237 9.40 -7.56 -24.62
C ASP A 237 9.67 -6.75 -23.34
N SER A 238 9.20 -7.24 -22.18
CA SER A 238 9.44 -6.61 -20.89
C SER A 238 10.86 -6.80 -20.39
N GLN A 239 11.39 -5.78 -19.71
CA GLN A 239 12.68 -5.87 -19.02
C GLN A 239 12.46 -6.28 -17.55
N PRO A 240 13.39 -7.02 -16.94
CA PRO A 240 13.35 -7.30 -15.51
C PRO A 240 13.28 -6.01 -14.69
N VAL A 241 12.41 -6.01 -13.67
CA VAL A 241 12.25 -4.89 -12.73
C VAL A 241 12.72 -5.30 -11.34
N PRO A 242 13.30 -4.39 -10.54
CA PRO A 242 13.66 -4.70 -9.16
C PRO A 242 12.40 -4.94 -8.33
N LEU A 243 12.37 -6.04 -7.59
CA LEU A 243 11.28 -6.38 -6.67
C LEU A 243 11.85 -6.99 -5.39
N ALA A 244 11.37 -6.53 -4.24
CA ALA A 244 11.63 -7.18 -2.96
C ALA A 244 10.95 -8.56 -2.93
N THR A 245 11.73 -9.60 -2.65
CA THR A 245 11.22 -10.99 -2.67
C THR A 245 11.23 -11.68 -1.32
N TRP A 246 11.76 -11.02 -0.28
CA TRP A 246 11.65 -11.43 1.11
C TRP A 246 10.57 -10.63 1.84
N ASP A 247 9.82 -11.29 2.71
CA ASP A 247 8.75 -10.71 3.51
C ASP A 247 8.98 -11.00 5.00
N PRO A 248 9.01 -10.00 5.88
CA PRO A 248 9.17 -10.23 7.32
C PRO A 248 8.03 -11.04 7.96
N ASP A 249 6.84 -11.08 7.36
CA ASP A 249 5.74 -11.94 7.84
C ASP A 249 5.91 -13.42 7.42
N ASP A 250 6.82 -13.71 6.48
CA ASP A 250 7.21 -15.06 6.04
C ASP A 250 8.75 -15.17 5.97
N PRO A 251 9.44 -15.14 7.13
CA PRO A 251 10.87 -14.91 7.21
C PRO A 251 11.73 -16.02 6.58
N GLU A 252 11.16 -17.21 6.38
CA GLU A 252 11.86 -18.39 5.83
C GLU A 252 11.91 -18.38 4.29
N THR A 253 11.06 -17.60 3.63
CA THR A 253 10.97 -17.55 2.17
C THR A 253 11.88 -16.46 1.59
N ASN A 254 12.82 -16.86 0.74
CA ASN A 254 13.82 -15.98 0.09
C ASN A 254 14.66 -15.08 1.03
N PRO A 255 15.12 -15.52 2.22
CA PRO A 255 15.94 -14.68 3.09
C PRO A 255 17.34 -14.42 2.50
N THR A 256 17.93 -13.32 2.92
CA THR A 256 19.36 -13.03 2.80
C THR A 256 20.07 -13.35 4.12
N SER A 257 21.41 -13.27 4.14
CA SER A 257 22.21 -13.34 5.36
C SER A 257 21.88 -12.24 6.39
N THR A 258 21.28 -11.12 5.95
CA THR A 258 20.97 -9.97 6.80
C THR A 258 19.49 -9.85 7.16
N SER A 259 18.60 -10.57 6.47
CA SER A 259 17.16 -10.55 6.73
C SER A 259 16.78 -10.80 8.19
N PRO A 260 17.41 -11.74 8.92
CA PRO A 260 17.11 -11.96 10.35
C PRO A 260 17.45 -10.77 11.26
N LEU A 261 18.25 -9.81 10.79
CA LEU A 261 18.60 -8.58 11.52
C LEU A 261 17.58 -7.46 11.32
N ALA A 262 16.66 -7.61 10.36
CA ALA A 262 15.61 -6.62 10.13
C ALA A 262 14.68 -6.53 11.35
N LYS A 263 14.36 -5.31 11.75
CA LYS A 263 13.37 -5.00 12.78
C LYS A 263 12.23 -4.17 12.16
N PRO A 264 11.16 -4.82 11.67
CA PRO A 264 10.04 -4.14 11.04
C PRO A 264 9.26 -3.27 12.03
N LEU A 265 8.75 -2.13 11.54
CA LEU A 265 7.76 -1.32 12.26
C LEU A 265 6.37 -1.74 11.81
N TYR A 266 5.48 -2.00 12.76
CA TYR A 266 4.09 -2.36 12.48
C TYR A 266 3.17 -1.20 12.85
N VAL A 267 2.39 -0.72 11.88
CA VAL A 267 1.45 0.40 12.07
C VAL A 267 0.07 -0.03 11.64
N THR A 268 -0.93 0.20 12.49
CA THR A 268 -2.34 0.11 12.10
C THR A 268 -2.95 1.50 12.11
N LEU A 269 -3.58 1.88 11.01
CA LEU A 269 -4.37 3.10 10.87
C LEU A 269 -5.84 2.77 11.06
N ASN A 270 -6.49 3.49 11.98
CA ASN A 270 -7.94 3.49 12.15
C ASN A 270 -8.57 4.62 11.31
N PRO A 271 -9.90 4.60 11.10
CA PRO A 271 -10.59 5.73 10.46
C PRO A 271 -10.22 7.07 11.09
N GLY A 272 -9.76 8.02 10.28
CA GLY A 272 -9.30 9.34 10.70
C GLY A 272 -7.79 9.43 10.96
N ASP A 273 -7.04 8.33 11.04
CA ASP A 273 -5.59 8.38 11.21
C ASP A 273 -4.88 8.76 9.90
N MET A 274 -3.75 9.47 10.03
CA MET A 274 -2.84 9.78 8.92
C MET A 274 -1.46 9.18 9.19
N LEU A 275 -0.83 8.58 8.19
CA LEU A 275 0.56 8.14 8.22
C LEU A 275 1.38 9.02 7.29
N TYR A 276 2.44 9.65 7.80
CA TYR A 276 3.53 10.09 6.95
C TYR A 276 4.46 8.90 6.72
N LEU A 277 4.52 8.45 5.47
CA LEU A 277 5.40 7.42 4.97
C LEU A 277 6.48 8.09 4.10
N PRO A 278 7.70 8.23 4.61
CA PRO A 278 8.76 8.94 3.89
C PRO A 278 9.16 8.22 2.61
N ALA A 279 9.70 9.00 1.65
CA ALA A 279 10.24 8.43 0.43
C ALA A 279 11.26 7.31 0.70
N MET A 280 11.28 6.32 -0.19
CA MET A 280 12.17 5.15 -0.21
C MET A 280 11.96 4.12 0.91
N TRP A 281 11.02 4.34 1.83
CA TRP A 281 10.68 3.32 2.83
C TRP A 281 10.05 2.10 2.19
N TYR A 282 10.61 0.94 2.51
CA TYR A 282 10.00 -0.32 2.15
C TYR A 282 8.73 -0.50 2.98
N HIS A 283 7.64 -0.86 2.33
CA HIS A 283 6.37 -1.05 2.99
C HIS A 283 5.54 -2.15 2.33
N LYS A 284 4.84 -2.89 3.18
CA LYS A 284 3.82 -3.88 2.81
C LYS A 284 2.51 -3.47 3.45
N VAL A 285 1.40 -3.64 2.74
CA VAL A 285 0.10 -3.14 3.18
C VAL A 285 -0.95 -4.24 3.13
N LYS A 286 -1.49 -4.58 4.30
CA LYS A 286 -2.72 -5.36 4.46
C LYS A 286 -3.85 -4.43 4.86
N GLN A 287 -5.09 -4.90 4.77
CA GLN A 287 -6.25 -4.12 5.19
C GLN A 287 -7.29 -5.01 5.87
N SER A 288 -8.15 -4.43 6.70
CA SER A 288 -9.25 -5.16 7.33
C SER A 288 -10.50 -4.30 7.47
N CYS A 289 -11.65 -4.93 7.31
CA CYS A 289 -12.94 -4.31 7.59
C CYS A 289 -13.20 -4.32 9.10
N ILE A 290 -13.97 -3.34 9.59
CA ILE A 290 -14.41 -3.31 10.98
C ILE A 290 -15.61 -4.24 11.13
N SER A 291 -15.60 -5.11 12.13
CA SER A 291 -16.72 -6.03 12.42
C SER A 291 -18.02 -5.24 12.64
N GLY A 292 -19.09 -5.62 11.94
CA GLY A 292 -20.36 -4.91 11.93
C GLY A 292 -20.34 -3.55 11.22
N GLY A 293 -19.24 -3.20 10.54
CA GLY A 293 -19.11 -2.00 9.73
C GLY A 293 -19.58 -2.19 8.28
N GLU A 294 -19.05 -1.35 7.39
CA GLU A 294 -19.52 -1.23 6.01
C GLU A 294 -19.12 -2.38 5.07
N GLY A 295 -18.23 -3.30 5.49
CA GLY A 295 -17.78 -4.41 4.66
C GLY A 295 -16.79 -4.04 3.54
N PHE A 296 -16.23 -2.83 3.56
CA PHE A 296 -15.14 -2.42 2.66
C PHE A 296 -14.10 -1.57 3.41
N VAL A 297 -12.94 -1.37 2.78
CA VAL A 297 -11.88 -0.47 3.22
C VAL A 297 -11.69 0.62 2.18
N LEU A 298 -11.55 1.86 2.66
CA LEU A 298 -11.30 3.02 1.82
C LEU A 298 -10.22 3.92 2.42
N ALA A 299 -9.24 4.31 1.61
CA ALA A 299 -8.21 5.27 1.97
C ALA A 299 -7.97 6.30 0.85
N ILE A 300 -7.36 7.43 1.22
CA ILE A 300 -6.84 8.44 0.30
C ILE A 300 -5.36 8.63 0.62
N ASN A 301 -4.51 8.79 -0.38
CA ASN A 301 -3.14 9.18 -0.16
C ASN A 301 -2.73 10.35 -1.06
N TYR A 302 -1.77 11.14 -0.58
CA TYR A 302 -1.21 12.30 -1.26
C TYR A 302 0.28 12.03 -1.49
N TRP A 303 0.69 12.10 -2.75
CA TRP A 303 2.08 11.99 -3.20
C TRP A 303 2.62 13.32 -3.69
#